data_AF-A0A847N851-F1
#
_entry.id   AF-A0A847N851-F1
#
_cell.length_a   1.000
_cell.length_b   1.000
_cell.length_c   1.000
_cell.angle_alpha   90.00
_cell.angle_beta   90.00
_cell.angle_gamma   90.00
#
_symmetry.space_group_name_H-M   'P 1'
#
loop_
_entity.id
_entity.type
_entity.pdbx_description
1 polymer ?
#
loop_
_entity_poly.entity_id
_entity_poly.type
_entity_poly.pdbx_seq_one_letter_code
_entity_poly.pdbx_strand_id
1 'polypeptide(L)' 'MVERMISVGGNVTLNDVRRIVDAVKHMDSNEQLVVSMSSQDSYNAQNIFSVLEKNNFEWSTKVGHRGRDYYIIARKRL' A
#
# COMPACT_ATOMS: atom_id res chain seq x y z
N MET A 1 11.67 13.67 1.83
CA MET A 1 10.61 12.73 1.44
C MET A 1 11.25 11.42 1.05
N VAL A 2 11.05 10.38 1.85
CA VAL A 2 11.55 9.03 1.56
C VAL A 2 10.38 8.20 1.05
N GLU A 3 10.55 7.55 -0.09
CA GLU A 3 9.53 6.67 -0.66
C GLU A 3 9.91 5.20 -0.44
N ARG A 4 8.99 4.42 0.12
CA ARG A 4 9.10 2.96 0.23
C ARG A 4 8.13 2.32 -0.75
N MET A 5 8.66 1.57 -1.71
CA MET A 5 7.85 0.84 -2.68
C MET A 5 7.75 -0.63 -2.30
N ILE A 6 6.53 -1.16 -2.21
CA ILE A 6 6.25 -2.58 -1.99
C ILE A 6 5.45 -3.11 -3.18
N SER A 7 6.03 -4.06 -3.91
CA SER A 7 5.33 -4.73 -5.00
C SER A 7 4.69 -6.02 -4.53
N VAL A 8 3.39 -6.15 -4.76
CA VAL A 8 2.59 -7.33 -4.44
C VAL A 8 2.09 -7.92 -5.76
N GLY A 9 2.64 -9.07 -6.15
CA GLY A 9 2.38 -9.65 -7.48
C GLY A 9 1.47 -10.88 -7.43
N GLY A 10 0.55 -11.00 -8.39
CA GLY A 10 -0.13 -12.22 -8.86
C GLY A 10 -1.06 -12.94 -7.88
N ASN A 11 -0.81 -12.82 -6.57
CA ASN A 11 -1.63 -13.25 -5.45
C ASN A 11 -1.10 -12.53 -4.19
N VAL A 12 -1.92 -11.68 -3.57
CA VAL A 12 -1.55 -11.05 -2.28
C VAL A 12 -1.51 -12.12 -1.21
N THR A 13 -0.31 -12.46 -0.73
CA THR A 13 -0.15 -13.42 0.35
C THR A 13 -0.22 -12.75 1.71
N LEU A 14 -0.45 -13.54 2.75
CA LEU A 14 -0.40 -13.07 4.14
C LEU A 14 0.98 -12.49 4.51
N ASN A 15 2.04 -12.93 3.81
CA ASN A 15 3.39 -12.40 3.99
C ASN A 15 3.50 -10.97 3.45
N ASP A 16 2.87 -10.67 2.32
CA ASP A 16 2.87 -9.33 1.74
C ASP A 16 2.13 -8.34 2.64
N VAL A 17 0.99 -8.75 3.19
CA VAL A 17 0.26 -7.95 4.19
C VAL A 17 1.12 -7.71 5.43
N ARG A 18 1.85 -8.72 5.93
CA ARG A 18 2.78 -8.54 7.06
C ARG A 18 3.89 -7.54 6.76
N ARG A 19 4.48 -7.59 5.56
CA ARG A 19 5.51 -6.62 5.12
C ARG A 19 4.96 -5.20 5.07
N ILE A 20 3.73 -5.02 4.59
CA ILE A 20 3.05 -3.72 4.59
C ILE A 20 2.82 -3.22 6.02
N VAL A 21 2.27 -4.07 6.89
CA VAL A 21 2.05 -3.73 8.32
C VAL A 21 3.36 -3.33 8.99
N ASP A 22 4.42 -4.11 8.76
CA ASP A 22 5.73 -3.85 9.36
C ASP A 22 6.33 -2.54 8.84
N ALA A 23 6.24 -2.27 7.54
CA ALA A 23 6.67 -1.01 6.95
C ALA A 23 5.92 0.18 7.57
N VAL A 24 4.59 0.13 7.63
CA VAL A 24 3.73 1.20 8.18
C VAL A 24 4.07 1.49 9.64
N LYS A 25 4.40 0.47 10.44
CA LYS A 25 4.80 0.63 11.84
C LYS A 25 6.16 1.34 12.01
N HIS A 26 7.10 1.08 11.11
CA HIS A 26 8.46 1.62 11.17
C HIS A 26 8.68 2.87 10.29
N MET A 27 7.63 3.42 9.69
CA MET A 27 7.71 4.61 8.86
C MET A 27 7.62 5.89 9.70
N ASP A 28 8.48 6.86 9.40
CA ASP A 28 8.39 8.21 9.94
C ASP A 28 7.36 9.09 9.20
N SER A 29 7.04 10.25 9.78
CA SER A 29 6.02 11.17 9.24
C SER A 29 6.42 11.85 7.91
N ASN A 30 7.69 11.80 7.53
CA ASN A 30 8.21 12.31 6.26
C ASN A 30 8.34 11.20 5.18
N GLU A 31 7.77 10.03 5.45
CA GLU A 31 7.81 8.88 4.55
C GLU A 31 6.49 8.64 3.83
N GLN A 32 6.60 8.11 2.62
CA GLN A 32 5.48 7.68 1.78
C GLN A 32 5.62 6.20 1.46
N LEU A 33 4.54 5.44 1.57
CA LEU A 33 4.43 4.06 1.14
C LEU A 33 3.73 4.00 -0.21
N VAL A 34 4.32 3.33 -1.17
CA VAL A 34 3.71 3.03 -2.47
C VAL A 34 3.58 1.53 -2.63
N VAL A 35 2.36 1.01 -2.61
CA VAL A 35 2.09 -0.40 -2.86
C VAL A 35 1.66 -0.55 -4.31
N SER A 36 2.44 -1.29 -5.10
CA SER A 36 2.09 -1.61 -6.49
C SER A 36 1.57 -3.05 -6.58
N MET A 37 0.43 -3.26 -7.23
CA MET A 37 -0.15 -4.59 -7.44
C MET A 37 -0.85 -4.69 -8.80
N SER A 38 -1.24 -5.92 -9.18
CA SER A 38 -2.12 -6.13 -10.34
C SER A 38 -3.54 -5.66 -10.04
N SER A 39 -4.24 -5.07 -11.01
CA SER A 39 -5.65 -4.71 -10.83
C SER A 39 -6.56 -5.89 -10.55
N GLN A 40 -6.18 -7.10 -10.98
CA GLN A 40 -6.90 -8.34 -10.66
C GLN A 40 -6.86 -8.63 -9.14
N ASP A 41 -5.81 -8.17 -8.46
CA ASP A 41 -5.61 -8.33 -7.02
C ASP A 41 -6.17 -7.16 -6.20
N SER A 42 -6.82 -6.18 -6.86
CA SER A 42 -7.36 -4.97 -6.20
C SER A 42 -8.38 -5.29 -5.10
N TYR A 43 -9.05 -6.45 -5.15
CA TYR A 43 -9.91 -6.92 -4.06
C TYR A 43 -9.16 -7.06 -2.72
N ASN A 44 -7.88 -7.45 -2.76
CA ASN A 44 -7.04 -7.59 -1.57
C ASN A 44 -6.56 -6.23 -1.02
N ALA A 45 -6.73 -5.13 -1.78
CA ALA A 45 -6.43 -3.78 -1.32
C ALA A 45 -7.28 -3.37 -0.12
N GLN A 46 -8.47 -3.96 0.06
CA GLN A 46 -9.36 -3.62 1.18
C GLN A 46 -8.72 -3.91 2.55
N ASN A 47 -7.99 -5.02 2.67
CA ASN A 47 -7.23 -5.35 3.87
C ASN A 47 -6.12 -4.32 4.13
N ILE A 48 -5.48 -3.82 3.07
CA ILE A 48 -4.43 -2.81 3.15
C ILE A 48 -5.01 -1.47 3.63
N PHE A 49 -6.15 -1.04 3.10
CA PHE A 49 -6.82 0.19 3.56
C PHE A 49 -7.16 0.14 5.05
N SER A 50 -7.72 -0.98 5.52
CA SER A 50 -8.00 -1.17 6.95
C SER A 50 -6.75 -1.09 7.83
N VAL A 51 -5.62 -1.59 7.36
CA VAL A 51 -4.33 -1.47 8.09
C VAL A 51 -3.87 -0.01 8.12
N LEU A 52 -3.93 0.69 6.99
CA LEU A 52 -3.50 2.09 6.88
C LEU A 52 -4.35 3.00 7.78
N GLU A 53 -5.67 2.87 7.72
CA GLU A 53 -6.59 3.65 8.57
C GLU A 53 -6.33 3.43 10.06
N LYS A 54 -6.15 2.16 10.48
CA LYS A 54 -5.84 1.81 11.87
C LYS A 54 -4.52 2.41 12.38
N ASN A 55 -3.59 2.75 11.48
CA ASN A 55 -2.30 3.33 11.84
C ASN A 55 -2.25 4.85 11.61
N ASN A 56 -3.39 5.52 11.41
CA ASN A 56 -3.48 6.95 11.09
C ASN A 56 -2.76 7.34 9.79
N PHE A 57 -2.83 6.51 8.76
CA PHE A 57 -2.33 6.86 7.44
C PHE A 57 -3.47 7.35 6.55
N GLU A 58 -3.22 8.41 5.80
CA GLU A 58 -4.02 8.79 4.65
C GLU A 58 -3.57 8.00 3.44
N TRP A 59 -4.51 7.59 2.60
CA TRP A 59 -4.22 6.80 1.42
C TRP A 59 -4.98 7.33 0.19
N SER A 60 -4.37 7.14 -0.97
CA SER A 60 -4.95 7.44 -2.27
C SER A 60 -4.60 6.31 -3.23
N THR A 61 -5.42 6.14 -4.26
CA THR A 61 -5.25 5.04 -5.22
C THR A 61 -5.06 5.61 -6.61
N LYS A 62 -4.17 4.98 -7.38
CA LYS A 62 -3.86 5.37 -8.75
C LYS A 62 -3.85 4.10 -9.61
N VAL A 63 -4.58 4.14 -10.71
CA VAL A 63 -4.60 3.04 -11.68
C VAL A 63 -3.63 3.39 -12.81
N GLY A 64 -2.76 2.44 -13.16
CA GLY A 64 -1.80 2.57 -14.25
C GLY A 64 -2.45 2.54 -15.64
N HIS A 65 -1.71 2.99 -16.65
CA HIS A 65 -2.19 2.98 -18.03
C HIS A 65 -2.50 1.54 -18.49
N ARG A 66 -3.72 1.33 -19.00
CA ARG A 66 -4.33 0.05 -19.40
C ARG A 66 -4.99 -0.77 -18.28
N GLY A 67 -5.14 -0.23 -17.07
CA GLY A 67 -5.94 -0.86 -16.01
C GLY A 67 -5.37 -2.19 -15.51
N ARG A 68 -4.08 -2.45 -15.76
CA ARG A 68 -3.38 -3.67 -15.31
C ARG A 68 -2.63 -3.47 -14.00
N ASP A 69 -2.14 -2.26 -13.78
CA ASP A 69 -1.40 -1.90 -12.58
C ASP A 69 -2.27 -1.05 -11.66
N TYR A 70 -2.20 -1.33 -10.38
CA TYR A 70 -2.90 -0.64 -9.31
C TYR A 70 -1.90 -0.20 -8.25
N TYR A 71 -1.94 1.08 -7.90
CA TYR A 71 -1.02 1.69 -6.96
C TYR A 71 -1.80 2.27 -5.78
N ILE A 72 -1.37 1.96 -4.56
CA ILE A 72 -1.86 2.57 -3.33
C ILE A 72 -0.74 3.43 -2.77
N ILE A 73 -0.99 4.72 -2.65
CA ILE A 73 -0.04 5.70 -2.11
C ILE A 73 -0.55 6.09 -0.74
N ALA A 74 0.23 5.80 0.31
CA ALA A 74 -0.12 6.06 1.69
C ALA A 74 0.94 6.90 2.40
N ARG A 75 0.49 7.78 3.29
CA ARG A 75 1.33 8.71 4.07
C ARG A 75 0.77 8.85 5.49
N LYS A 76 1.61 9.11 6.49
CA LYS A 76 1.11 9.42 7.85
C LYS A 76 0.25 10.67 7.81
N ARG A 77 -0.90 10.62 8.48
CA ARG A 77 -1.72 11.78 8.76
C ARG A 77 -1.01 12.60 9.84
N LEU A 78 -0.58 13.81 9.48
CA LEU A 78 0.00 14.78 10.40
C LEU A 78 -1.10 15.58 11.11
#